data_AF-G9ZU87-F1
#
_entry.id   AF-G9ZU87-F1
#
_cell.length_a   1.000
_cell.length_b   1.000
_cell.length_c   1.000
_cell.angle_alpha   90.00
_cell.angle_beta   90.00
_cell.angle_gamma   90.00
#
_symmetry.space_group_name_H-M   'P 1'
#
loop_
_entity.id
_entity.type
_entity.pdbx_description
1 polymer ?
#
loop_
_entity_poly.entity_id
_entity_poly.type
_entity_poly.pdbx_seq_one_letter_code
_entity_poly.pdbx_strand_id
1 'polypeptide(L)'
;MQRIQDPTAVSTIPPVPTLTGPVGYFTGGNPSGGIPATRVRAWWLNMLMQELVGIVEAAGITPSAAGDQVLTACRAMFGGTGRLDGNGYMRLPGGVILQWGLAVSTGANTGVVFPTGFPTRSTSIVITEQNAVGWETTPKPTIYGASSQDRFGFQCRSVRISASGIPSYESGLGFNWMAIGY
;
A
#
# COMPACT_ATOMS: atom_id res chain seq x y z
N MET A 1 13.15 10.62 -14.66
CA MET A 1 14.53 10.77 -14.20
C MET A 1 15.36 9.62 -14.71
N GLN A 2 16.23 9.92 -15.67
CA GLN A 2 17.27 9.03 -16.16
C GLN A 2 18.64 9.63 -15.85
N ARG A 3 19.70 8.85 -16.12
CA ARG A 3 21.07 9.39 -16.11
C ARG A 3 21.23 10.45 -17.22
N ILE A 4 22.19 11.36 -17.06
CA ILE A 4 22.48 12.38 -18.06
C ILE A 4 22.75 11.74 -19.43
N GLN A 5 22.12 12.28 -20.46
CA GLN A 5 22.34 11.90 -21.84
C GLN A 5 22.96 13.10 -22.55
N ASP A 6 24.25 13.02 -22.83
CA ASP A 6 25.03 14.06 -23.47
C ASP A 6 26.19 13.41 -24.26
N PRO A 7 26.66 13.98 -25.39
CA PRO A 7 27.81 13.45 -26.13
C PRO A 7 29.09 13.31 -25.30
N THR A 8 29.23 14.08 -24.21
CA THR A 8 30.38 14.05 -23.30
C THR A 8 30.17 13.15 -22.07
N ALA A 9 29.02 12.48 -21.97
CA ALA A 9 28.73 11.57 -20.87
C ALA A 9 29.63 10.32 -20.92
N VAL A 10 30.09 9.89 -19.76
CA VAL A 10 30.90 8.67 -19.59
C VAL A 10 30.01 7.46 -19.29
N SER A 11 30.42 6.26 -19.73
CA SER A 11 29.64 5.02 -19.60
C SER A 11 29.70 4.37 -18.21
N THR A 12 30.68 4.74 -17.39
CA THR A 12 30.85 4.23 -16.02
C THR A 12 30.94 5.37 -15.03
N ILE A 13 30.44 5.17 -13.82
CA ILE A 13 30.53 6.18 -12.77
C ILE A 13 32.00 6.49 -12.44
N PRO A 14 32.45 7.76 -12.56
CA PRO A 14 33.80 8.13 -12.15
C PRO A 14 34.00 7.88 -10.65
N PRO A 15 35.21 7.49 -10.21
CA PRO A 15 35.50 7.32 -8.80
C PRO A 15 35.35 8.65 -8.05
N VAL A 16 34.94 8.57 -6.79
CA VAL A 16 34.92 9.74 -5.91
C VAL A 16 36.37 10.23 -5.74
N PRO A 17 36.69 11.50 -6.04
CA PRO A 17 38.03 12.01 -5.86
C PRO A 17 38.36 12.11 -4.37
N THR A 18 39.65 12.19 -4.03
CA THR A 18 40.08 12.51 -2.66
C THR A 18 39.38 13.79 -2.20
N LEU A 19 38.70 13.69 -1.05
CA LEU A 19 37.98 14.81 -0.45
C LEU A 19 38.96 15.63 0.37
N THR A 20 38.89 16.96 0.25
CA THR A 20 39.75 17.90 0.97
C THR A 20 38.88 18.99 1.56
N GLY A 21 39.20 19.43 2.78
CA GLY A 21 38.45 20.44 3.52
C GLY A 21 37.41 19.85 4.48
N PRO A 22 36.83 20.69 5.36
CA PRO A 22 35.80 20.28 6.30
C PRO A 22 34.45 20.03 5.60
N VAL A 23 33.59 19.24 6.24
CA VAL A 23 32.18 19.10 5.83
C VAL A 23 31.47 20.43 6.05
N GLY A 24 30.67 20.88 5.08
CA GLY A 24 29.96 22.16 5.14
C GLY A 24 28.92 22.33 4.04
N TYR A 25 28.35 23.54 3.96
CA TYR A 25 27.31 23.91 3.00
C TYR A 25 27.88 24.63 1.78
N PHE A 26 27.10 24.69 0.70
CA PHE A 26 27.44 25.49 -0.47
C PHE A 26 27.44 26.98 -0.14
N THR A 27 28.42 27.70 -0.69
CA THR A 27 28.55 29.16 -0.58
C THR A 27 28.81 29.79 -1.94
N GLY A 28 28.25 30.97 -2.18
CA GLY A 28 28.60 31.81 -3.32
C GLY A 28 29.99 32.46 -3.19
N GLY A 29 30.67 32.26 -2.06
CA GLY A 29 31.91 32.94 -1.71
C GLY A 29 31.68 34.39 -1.31
N ASN A 30 32.78 35.07 -0.98
CA ASN A 30 32.85 36.51 -0.77
C ASN A 30 34.21 37.00 -1.27
N PRO A 31 34.28 37.62 -2.47
CA PRO A 31 35.54 38.11 -3.02
C PRO A 31 36.25 39.13 -2.12
N SER A 32 35.50 40.00 -1.44
CA SER A 32 36.06 41.01 -0.52
C SER A 32 36.66 40.38 0.74
N GLY A 33 36.09 39.25 1.18
CA GLY A 33 36.58 38.46 2.30
C GLY A 33 37.56 37.35 1.92
N GLY A 34 37.96 37.23 0.64
CA GLY A 34 38.82 36.15 0.17
C GLY A 34 38.22 34.74 0.26
N ILE A 35 36.89 34.61 0.38
CA ILE A 35 36.21 33.32 0.49
C ILE A 35 35.82 32.85 -0.93
N PRO A 36 36.37 31.74 -1.43
CA PRO A 36 35.99 31.22 -2.75
C PRO A 36 34.58 30.61 -2.74
N ALA A 37 33.91 30.65 -3.90
CA ALA A 37 32.65 29.95 -4.11
C ALA A 37 32.84 28.43 -4.13
N THR A 38 31.80 27.67 -3.79
CA THR A 38 31.86 26.22 -3.86
C THR A 38 31.87 25.72 -5.31
N ARG A 39 32.79 24.79 -5.61
CA ARG A 39 32.84 24.09 -6.90
C ARG A 39 31.93 22.86 -6.85
N VAL A 40 30.83 22.88 -7.60
CA VAL A 40 29.97 21.70 -7.78
C VAL A 40 30.64 20.75 -8.76
N ARG A 41 31.01 19.55 -8.29
CA ARG A 41 31.80 18.57 -9.04
C ARG A 41 30.91 17.45 -9.59
N ALA A 42 31.30 16.87 -10.73
CA ALA A 42 30.54 15.83 -11.41
C ALA A 42 30.21 14.61 -10.52
N TRP A 43 31.13 14.16 -9.65
CA TRP A 43 30.85 13.04 -8.74
C TRP A 43 29.65 13.32 -7.82
N TRP A 44 29.48 14.56 -7.35
CA TRP A 44 28.41 14.92 -6.44
C TRP A 44 27.06 14.96 -7.16
N LEU A 45 27.04 15.54 -8.38
CA LEU A 45 25.86 15.50 -9.24
C LEU A 45 25.48 14.07 -9.63
N ASN A 46 26.47 13.23 -9.93
CA ASN A 46 26.26 11.83 -10.23
C ASN A 46 25.69 11.08 -9.02
N MET A 47 26.15 11.35 -7.80
CA MET A 47 25.56 10.78 -6.59
C MET A 47 24.08 11.13 -6.46
N LEU A 48 23.73 12.43 -6.51
CA LEU A 48 22.32 12.83 -6.46
C LEU A 48 21.47 12.18 -7.56
N MET A 49 22.01 12.13 -8.78
CA MET A 49 21.33 11.50 -9.90
C MET A 49 21.14 9.99 -9.69
N GLN A 50 22.16 9.28 -9.20
CA GLN A 50 22.03 7.84 -8.91
C GLN A 50 21.03 7.57 -7.80
N GLU A 51 20.99 8.39 -6.74
CA GLU A 51 19.97 8.24 -5.68
C GLU A 51 18.55 8.38 -6.25
N LEU A 52 18.30 9.40 -7.06
CA LEU A 52 16.98 9.63 -7.66
C LEU A 52 16.62 8.54 -8.68
N VAL A 53 17.57 8.07 -9.49
CA VAL A 53 17.36 6.93 -10.40
C VAL A 53 17.08 5.65 -9.62
N GLY A 54 17.79 5.41 -8.52
CA GLY A 54 17.57 4.26 -7.65
C GLY A 54 16.16 4.21 -7.06
N ILE A 55 15.60 5.36 -6.66
CA ILE A 55 14.20 5.46 -6.22
C ILE A 55 13.24 5.05 -7.35
N VAL A 56 13.48 5.50 -8.57
CA VAL A 56 12.64 5.20 -9.75
C VAL A 56 12.71 3.71 -10.10
N GLU A 57 13.91 3.13 -10.11
CA GLU A 57 14.12 1.71 -10.39
C GLU A 57 13.52 0.82 -9.29
N ALA A 58 13.65 1.21 -8.01
CA ALA A 58 13.07 0.48 -6.88
C ALA A 58 11.53 0.45 -6.91
N ALA A 59 10.89 1.45 -7.52
CA ALA A 59 9.46 1.46 -7.77
C ALA A 59 9.03 0.62 -9.00
N GLY A 60 9.96 -0.07 -9.67
CA GLY A 60 9.70 -0.86 -10.88
C GLY A 60 9.46 -0.01 -12.14
N ILE A 61 9.83 1.27 -12.11
CA ILE A 61 9.65 2.19 -13.23
C ILE A 61 10.95 2.24 -14.05
N THR A 62 10.86 2.07 -15.37
CA THR A 62 12.03 2.24 -16.25
C THR A 62 12.44 3.72 -16.31
N PRO A 63 13.70 4.07 -15.99
CA PRO A 63 14.19 5.45 -16.08
C PRO A 63 14.02 6.06 -17.48
N SER A 64 13.59 7.32 -17.54
CA SER A 64 13.41 8.08 -18.77
C SER A 64 13.64 9.59 -18.55
N ALA A 65 13.63 10.36 -19.64
CA ALA A 65 13.71 11.81 -19.61
C ALA A 65 12.46 12.52 -19.04
N ALA A 66 11.45 11.77 -18.57
CA ALA A 66 10.27 12.36 -17.95
C ALA A 66 10.60 13.05 -16.60
N GLY A 67 9.99 14.22 -16.38
CA GLY A 67 10.26 15.10 -15.23
C GLY A 67 9.55 14.73 -13.93
N ASP A 68 8.69 13.72 -13.93
CA ASP A 68 7.80 13.36 -12.83
C ASP A 68 8.08 11.98 -12.22
N GLN A 69 9.04 11.22 -12.74
CA GLN A 69 9.23 9.81 -12.35
C GLN A 69 9.55 9.63 -10.86
N VAL A 70 10.24 10.56 -10.21
CA VAL A 70 10.51 10.49 -8.76
C VAL A 70 9.20 10.62 -7.97
N LEU A 71 8.32 11.54 -8.37
CA LEU A 71 7.01 11.68 -7.75
C LEU A 71 6.15 10.43 -7.99
N THR A 72 6.17 9.90 -9.21
CA THR A 72 5.46 8.66 -9.58
C THR A 72 5.99 7.47 -8.77
N ALA A 73 7.30 7.37 -8.58
CA ALA A 73 7.93 6.35 -7.74
C ALA A 73 7.49 6.45 -6.28
N CYS A 74 7.53 7.65 -5.69
CA CYS A 74 7.02 7.88 -4.33
C CYS A 74 5.53 7.47 -4.21
N ARG A 75 4.69 7.82 -5.19
CA ARG A 75 3.29 7.40 -5.20
C ARG A 75 3.12 5.89 -5.31
N ALA A 76 3.97 5.21 -6.06
CA ALA A 76 3.91 3.75 -6.18
C ALA A 76 4.40 3.02 -4.92
N MET A 77 5.45 3.54 -4.28
CA MET A 77 6.06 2.91 -3.10
C MET A 77 5.29 3.19 -1.81
N PHE A 78 4.68 4.37 -1.71
CA PHE A 78 3.99 4.80 -0.49
C PHE A 78 2.47 4.90 -0.65
N GLY A 79 1.97 5.00 -1.89
CA GLY A 79 0.54 4.89 -2.17
C GLY A 79 0.10 3.44 -2.09
N GLY A 80 -0.98 3.18 -1.37
CA GLY A 80 -1.56 1.83 -1.33
C GLY A 80 -1.99 1.41 -2.73
N THR A 81 -1.36 0.36 -3.28
CA THR A 81 -1.79 -0.22 -4.56
C THR A 81 -2.96 -1.16 -4.31
N GLY A 82 -3.99 -1.15 -5.14
CA GLY A 82 -5.21 -1.90 -4.82
C GLY A 82 -6.28 -1.84 -5.87
N ARG A 83 -7.41 -2.49 -5.56
CA ARG A 83 -8.64 -2.49 -6.37
C ARG A 83 -9.78 -1.90 -5.54
N LEU A 84 -10.29 -0.74 -5.97
CA LEU A 84 -11.33 0.02 -5.27
C LEU A 84 -12.74 -0.35 -5.75
N ASP A 85 -13.10 -1.62 -5.58
CA ASP A 85 -14.43 -2.14 -5.92
C ASP A 85 -15.24 -2.43 -4.64
N GLY A 86 -16.52 -2.80 -4.81
CA GLY A 86 -17.37 -3.23 -3.69
C GLY A 86 -16.74 -4.35 -2.85
N ASN A 87 -16.10 -5.32 -3.53
CA ASN A 87 -15.16 -6.26 -2.91
C ASN A 87 -13.76 -5.91 -3.39
N GLY A 88 -12.98 -5.26 -2.52
CA GLY A 88 -11.73 -4.61 -2.87
C GLY A 88 -10.60 -4.88 -1.91
N TYR A 89 -9.43 -4.33 -2.24
CA TYR A 89 -8.25 -4.44 -1.38
C TYR A 89 -7.29 -3.27 -1.60
N MET A 90 -6.45 -3.04 -0.59
CA MET A 90 -5.25 -2.23 -0.68
C MET A 90 -4.06 -3.00 -0.11
N ARG A 91 -2.94 -2.94 -0.81
CA ARG A 91 -1.63 -3.39 -0.35
C ARG A 91 -0.93 -2.20 0.29
N LEU A 92 -0.47 -2.39 1.51
CA LEU A 92 0.28 -1.41 2.27
C LEU A 92 1.77 -1.67 2.13
N PRO A 93 2.61 -0.62 2.27
CA PRO A 93 4.04 -0.80 2.41
C PRO A 93 4.36 -1.79 3.55
N GLY A 94 5.37 -2.63 3.34
CA GLY A 94 5.75 -3.67 4.31
C GLY A 94 5.04 -5.02 4.14
N GLY A 95 4.20 -5.18 3.10
CA GLY A 95 3.61 -6.47 2.72
C GLY A 95 2.26 -6.79 3.37
N VAL A 96 1.76 -5.91 4.23
CA VAL A 96 0.40 -6.03 4.79
C VAL A 96 -0.62 -5.73 3.70
N ILE A 97 -1.70 -6.50 3.68
CA ILE A 97 -2.84 -6.30 2.79
C ILE A 97 -4.07 -6.09 3.66
N LEU A 98 -4.88 -5.09 3.32
CA LEU A 98 -6.21 -4.89 3.86
C LEU A 98 -7.21 -5.15 2.74
N GLN A 99 -8.21 -5.98 2.99
CA GLN A 99 -9.27 -6.33 2.04
C GLN A 99 -10.62 -6.04 2.65
N TRP A 100 -11.61 -5.73 1.82
CA TRP A 100 -12.98 -5.49 2.24
C TRP A 100 -13.97 -6.09 1.25
N GLY A 101 -15.20 -6.24 1.71
CA GLY A 101 -16.28 -6.59 0.83
C GLY A 101 -17.63 -6.67 1.52
N LEU A 102 -18.58 -7.12 0.74
CA LEU A 102 -19.94 -7.42 1.14
C LEU A 102 -20.34 -8.79 0.61
N ALA A 103 -21.24 -9.46 1.34
CA ALA A 103 -21.84 -10.70 0.93
C ALA A 103 -23.20 -10.88 1.64
N VAL A 104 -23.93 -11.90 1.21
CA VAL A 104 -25.25 -12.24 1.76
C VAL A 104 -25.21 -13.68 2.23
N SER A 105 -25.76 -13.97 3.40
CA SER A 105 -25.76 -15.31 3.93
C SER A 105 -26.53 -16.29 3.03
N THR A 106 -26.00 -17.49 2.85
CA THR A 106 -26.68 -18.59 2.15
C THR A 106 -27.28 -19.63 3.11
N GLY A 107 -27.20 -19.36 4.41
CA GLY A 107 -27.62 -20.26 5.49
C GLY A 107 -26.66 -20.17 6.67
N ALA A 108 -26.33 -21.32 7.28
CA ALA A 108 -25.48 -21.34 8.46
C ALA A 108 -24.02 -20.94 8.21
N ASN A 109 -23.46 -21.32 7.05
CA ASN A 109 -22.10 -20.99 6.64
C ASN A 109 -22.13 -20.42 5.23
N THR A 110 -21.47 -19.28 5.05
CA THR A 110 -21.36 -18.58 3.77
C THR A 110 -19.89 -18.44 3.43
N GLY A 111 -19.46 -19.07 2.33
CA GLY A 111 -18.09 -18.93 1.85
C GLY A 111 -17.85 -17.55 1.26
N VAL A 112 -16.82 -16.87 1.75
CA VAL A 112 -16.37 -15.56 1.24
C VAL A 112 -14.98 -15.73 0.67
N VAL A 113 -14.81 -15.33 -0.59
CA VAL A 113 -13.52 -15.34 -1.29
C VAL A 113 -12.94 -13.93 -1.26
N PHE A 114 -11.68 -13.83 -0.87
CA PHE A 114 -10.95 -12.57 -0.90
C PHE A 114 -10.67 -12.12 -2.36
N PRO A 115 -10.74 -10.81 -2.66
CA PRO A 115 -10.37 -10.25 -3.95
C PRO A 115 -8.96 -10.63 -4.43
N THR A 116 -8.03 -10.81 -3.49
CA THR A 116 -6.68 -11.35 -3.75
C THR A 116 -6.27 -12.31 -2.64
N GLY A 117 -5.47 -13.32 -2.96
CA GLY A 117 -4.89 -14.17 -1.93
C GLY A 117 -3.89 -13.40 -1.07
N PHE A 118 -3.98 -13.55 0.24
CA PHE A 118 -2.88 -13.18 1.13
C PHE A 118 -1.67 -14.08 0.79
N PRO A 119 -0.47 -13.54 0.56
CA PRO A 119 0.70 -14.36 0.22
C PRO A 119 0.98 -15.47 1.25
N THR A 120 0.84 -15.14 2.54
CA THR A 120 1.08 -16.06 3.66
C THR A 120 -0.21 -16.48 4.35
N ARG A 121 -0.94 -15.52 4.95
CA ARG A 121 -2.19 -15.77 5.70
C ARG A 121 -3.01 -14.50 5.91
N SER A 122 -4.33 -14.66 6.01
CA SER A 122 -5.17 -13.68 6.70
C SER A 122 -4.92 -13.79 8.22
N THR A 123 -4.95 -12.68 8.96
CA THR A 123 -4.71 -12.66 10.42
C THR A 123 -5.93 -12.25 11.23
N SER A 124 -6.74 -11.33 10.72
CA SER A 124 -7.97 -10.88 11.40
C SER A 124 -9.05 -10.55 10.39
N ILE A 125 -10.29 -10.86 10.78
CA ILE A 125 -11.49 -10.63 10.00
C ILE A 125 -12.52 -10.00 10.93
N VAL A 126 -13.05 -8.86 10.53
CA VAL A 126 -14.17 -8.19 11.19
C VAL A 126 -15.36 -8.25 10.25
N ILE A 127 -16.48 -8.74 10.75
CA ILE A 127 -17.75 -8.81 10.01
C ILE A 127 -18.72 -7.87 10.71
N THR A 128 -19.41 -7.04 9.92
CA THR A 128 -20.45 -6.14 10.41
C THR A 128 -21.73 -6.36 9.64
N GLU A 129 -22.85 -6.08 10.28
CA GLU A 129 -24.16 -6.19 9.66
C GLU A 129 -24.28 -5.19 8.49
N GLN A 130 -24.90 -5.63 7.39
CA GLN A 130 -25.25 -4.78 6.26
C GLN A 130 -26.75 -4.87 6.06
N ASN A 131 -27.42 -3.70 5.96
CA ASN A 131 -28.86 -3.62 5.84
C ASN A 131 -29.54 -4.36 7.01
N ALA A 132 -29.43 -3.79 8.20
CA ALA A 132 -29.80 -4.40 9.47
C ALA A 132 -31.33 -4.58 9.60
N VAL A 133 -31.88 -5.52 8.84
CA VAL A 133 -33.28 -5.94 8.89
C VAL A 133 -33.47 -6.62 10.24
N GLY A 134 -34.33 -6.08 11.10
CA GLY A 134 -34.55 -6.64 12.44
C GLY A 134 -34.28 -5.69 13.60
N TRP A 135 -33.78 -4.47 13.39
CA TRP A 135 -33.89 -3.40 14.41
C TRP A 135 -35.25 -2.71 14.38
N GLU A 136 -36.30 -3.52 14.27
CA GLU A 136 -37.70 -3.08 14.25
C GLU A 136 -38.28 -3.09 15.67
N THR A 137 -39.55 -2.73 15.83
CA THR A 137 -40.25 -2.74 17.12
C THR A 137 -40.18 -4.10 17.83
N THR A 138 -40.05 -5.17 17.06
CA THR A 138 -39.72 -6.51 17.55
C THR A 138 -38.28 -6.86 17.13
N PRO A 139 -37.28 -6.72 18.01
CA PRO A 139 -35.87 -6.82 17.62
C PRO A 139 -35.50 -8.25 17.23
N LYS A 140 -34.72 -8.37 16.16
CA LYS A 140 -34.17 -9.61 15.62
C LYS A 140 -32.72 -9.41 15.19
N PRO A 141 -31.79 -9.20 16.14
CA PRO A 141 -30.40 -8.88 15.82
C PRO A 141 -29.70 -10.07 15.16
N THR A 142 -28.71 -9.75 14.32
CA THR A 142 -27.88 -10.75 13.66
C THR A 142 -26.50 -10.81 14.32
N ILE A 143 -26.02 -12.03 14.55
CA ILE A 143 -24.68 -12.32 15.04
C ILE A 143 -23.89 -12.93 13.90
N TYR A 144 -22.70 -12.37 13.65
CA TYR A 144 -21.76 -12.86 12.66
C TYR A 144 -20.48 -13.38 13.32
N GLY A 145 -19.87 -14.39 12.71
CA GLY A 145 -18.56 -14.91 13.11
C GLY A 145 -17.76 -15.39 11.92
N ALA A 146 -16.44 -15.22 11.96
CA ALA A 146 -15.53 -15.79 10.97
C ALA A 146 -15.04 -17.16 11.45
N SER A 147 -14.97 -18.13 10.53
CA SER A 147 -14.42 -19.47 10.77
C SER A 147 -13.71 -19.98 9.52
N SER A 148 -12.93 -21.06 9.65
CA SER A 148 -12.25 -21.72 8.52
C SER A 148 -11.52 -20.75 7.59
N GLN A 149 -10.80 -19.80 8.19
CA GLN A 149 -10.03 -18.77 7.49
C GLN A 149 -8.75 -19.37 6.93
N ASP A 150 -8.47 -19.06 5.66
CA ASP A 150 -7.20 -19.35 5.01
C ASP A 150 -6.68 -18.10 4.28
N ARG A 151 -5.77 -18.30 3.32
CA ARG A 151 -5.17 -17.20 2.57
C ARG A 151 -6.07 -16.68 1.43
N PHE A 152 -7.10 -17.43 1.03
CA PHE A 152 -7.99 -17.13 -0.10
C PHE A 152 -9.41 -16.76 0.32
N GLY A 153 -9.81 -17.08 1.55
CA GLY A 153 -11.13 -16.74 2.04
C GLY A 153 -11.38 -17.14 3.49
N PHE A 154 -12.66 -17.09 3.85
CA PHE A 154 -13.17 -17.54 5.15
C PHE A 154 -14.63 -17.99 5.03
N GLN A 155 -15.12 -18.65 6.07
CA GLN A 155 -16.54 -18.96 6.24
C GLN A 155 -17.16 -17.96 7.20
N CYS A 156 -18.14 -17.19 6.72
CA CYS A 156 -19.01 -16.39 7.55
C CYS A 156 -20.11 -17.28 8.16
N ARG A 157 -20.17 -17.36 9.48
CA ARG A 157 -21.32 -17.88 10.21
C ARG A 157 -22.25 -16.73 10.57
N SER A 158 -23.53 -16.91 10.26
CA SER A 158 -24.58 -15.92 10.54
C SER A 158 -25.72 -16.58 11.28
N VAL A 159 -26.15 -15.96 12.38
CA VAL A 159 -27.30 -16.40 13.19
C VAL A 159 -28.18 -15.21 13.44
N ARG A 160 -29.49 -15.37 13.22
CA ARG A 160 -30.47 -14.39 13.66
C ARG A 160 -31.05 -14.81 15.00
N ILE A 161 -31.20 -13.87 15.91
CA ILE A 161 -31.89 -14.12 17.18
C ILE A 161 -33.33 -13.65 17.00
N SER A 162 -34.30 -14.53 17.18
CA SER A 162 -35.72 -14.16 17.12
C SER A 162 -36.12 -13.23 18.27
N ALA A 163 -37.33 -12.67 18.19
CA ALA A 163 -37.95 -11.91 19.28
C ALA A 163 -38.00 -12.66 20.62
N SER A 164 -38.12 -13.99 20.55
CA SER A 164 -38.15 -14.89 21.70
C SER A 164 -36.77 -15.36 22.15
N GLY A 165 -35.69 -14.81 21.58
CA GLY A 165 -34.32 -15.17 21.93
C GLY A 165 -33.80 -16.46 21.29
N ILE A 166 -34.55 -17.05 20.36
CA ILE A 166 -34.19 -18.33 19.75
C ILE A 166 -33.27 -18.07 18.54
N PRO A 167 -32.07 -18.68 18.49
CA PRO A 167 -31.17 -18.56 17.34
C PRO A 167 -31.66 -19.40 16.15
N SER A 168 -31.69 -18.81 14.96
CA SER A 168 -31.98 -19.46 13.68
C SER A 168 -30.89 -19.18 12.64
N TYR A 169 -30.58 -20.17 11.81
CA TYR A 169 -29.77 -19.97 10.62
C TYR A 169 -30.67 -19.55 9.46
N GLU A 170 -30.37 -18.40 8.87
CA GLU A 170 -31.17 -17.80 7.79
C GLU A 170 -30.28 -17.40 6.62
N SER A 171 -30.81 -17.55 5.41
CA SER A 171 -30.23 -16.96 4.19
C SER A 171 -30.76 -15.54 3.99
N GLY A 172 -30.06 -14.72 3.22
CA GLY A 172 -30.49 -13.36 2.90
C GLY A 172 -30.03 -12.29 3.89
N LEU A 173 -29.21 -12.66 4.89
CA LEU A 173 -28.65 -11.72 5.87
C LEU A 173 -27.43 -11.05 5.25
N GLY A 174 -27.53 -9.75 4.97
CA GLY A 174 -26.43 -8.97 4.41
C GLY A 174 -25.34 -8.68 5.45
N PHE A 175 -24.08 -8.78 5.04
CA PHE A 175 -22.96 -8.39 5.88
C PHE A 175 -21.82 -7.75 5.08
N ASN A 176 -21.15 -6.79 5.71
CA ASN A 176 -19.87 -6.28 5.26
C ASN A 176 -18.75 -7.00 6.01
N TRP A 177 -17.57 -7.05 5.43
CA TRP A 177 -16.40 -7.61 6.07
C TRP A 177 -15.14 -6.81 5.74
N MET A 178 -14.19 -6.83 6.66
CA MET A 178 -12.84 -6.32 6.48
C MET A 178 -11.85 -7.36 6.99
N ALA A 179 -10.83 -7.64 6.21
CA ALA A 179 -9.77 -8.60 6.54
C ALA A 179 -8.40 -7.93 6.42
N ILE A 180 -7.47 -8.34 7.28
CA ILE A 180 -6.06 -7.94 7.21
C ILE A 180 -5.19 -9.20 7.20
N GLY A 181 -4.02 -9.12 6.58
CA GLY A 181 -3.08 -10.23 6.45
C GLY A 181 -1.83 -9.83 5.67
N TYR A 182 -1.01 -10.82 5.32
CA TYR A 182 0.23 -10.65 4.55
C TYR A 182 0.62 -11.96 3.87
#